data_AF-R9JW53-F1
#
_entry.id   AF-R9JW53-F1
#
_cell.length_a   1.000
_cell.length_b   1.000
_cell.length_c   1.000
_cell.angle_alpha   90.00
_cell.angle_beta   90.00
_cell.angle_gamma   90.00
#
_symmetry.space_group_name_H-M   'P 1'
#
loop_
_entity.id
_entity.type
_entity.pdbx_description
1 polymer ?
#
loop_
_entity_poly.entity_id
_entity_poly.type
_entity_poly.pdbx_seq_one_letter_code
_entity_poly.pdbx_strand_id
1 'polypeptide(L)'
;MIMCGMSAAFSALFGTPMTAAIFSMEVVSVGIMHYSALVPCVVASLIAHGIALESGIASEAFVIWEIPVFHMRTAVIISVLAVFCALVSVLFCVMLRRTEHLYHKLFKNPFLRIFAGGCLVVALTFLVGNQDYNGAGMHMVEHYFEGSVRPEAFLLKMVFTALTIGAGFKGGEIVPSFFTGAAFGCLFGTITDFSPSLCTAIGMISVFCGVTNCPIT
;
A
#
# COMPACT_ATOMS: atom_id res chain seq x y z
N MET A 1 24.18 7.55 -0.46
CA MET A 1 23.73 7.61 -1.88
C MET A 1 22.51 6.73 -2.15
N ILE A 2 22.52 5.43 -1.82
CA ILE A 2 21.34 4.55 -2.02
C ILE A 2 20.08 5.10 -1.33
N MET A 3 20.15 5.40 -0.03
CA MET A 3 19.02 5.98 0.73
C MET A 3 18.52 7.31 0.15
N CYS A 4 19.43 8.19 -0.31
CA CYS A 4 19.05 9.44 -0.97
C CYS A 4 18.28 9.20 -2.28
N GLY A 5 18.71 8.22 -3.08
CA GLY A 5 18.02 7.84 -4.32
C GLY A 5 16.64 7.25 -4.07
N MET A 6 16.52 6.39 -3.05
CA MET A 6 15.21 5.88 -2.60
C MET A 6 14.28 7.01 -2.14
N SER A 7 14.80 7.96 -1.35
CA SER A 7 14.03 9.11 -0.85
C SER A 7 13.57 10.01 -2.00
N ALA A 8 14.45 10.28 -2.95
CA ALA A 8 14.12 11.07 -4.14
C ALA A 8 13.03 10.40 -4.98
N ALA A 9 13.17 9.11 -5.29
CA ALA A 9 12.21 8.38 -6.10
C ALA A 9 10.84 8.26 -5.43
N PHE A 10 10.81 7.92 -4.12
CA PHE A 10 9.57 7.81 -3.37
C PHE A 10 8.86 9.16 -3.23
N SER A 11 9.62 10.23 -2.99
CA SER A 11 9.08 11.60 -2.90
C SER A 11 8.51 12.09 -4.23
N ALA A 12 9.20 11.83 -5.35
CA ALA A 12 8.72 12.19 -6.68
C ALA A 12 7.45 11.42 -7.08
N LEU A 13 7.31 10.17 -6.63
CA LEU A 13 6.17 9.31 -6.96
C LEU A 13 4.93 9.62 -6.10
N PHE A 14 5.11 9.83 -4.80
CA PHE A 14 3.99 9.97 -3.84
C PHE A 14 3.75 11.39 -3.35
N GLY A 15 4.65 12.34 -3.64
CA GLY A 15 4.50 13.73 -3.22
C GLY A 15 4.72 13.98 -1.72
N THR A 16 5.29 13.02 -0.98
CA THR A 16 5.46 13.08 0.49
C THR A 16 6.95 13.10 0.88
N PRO A 17 7.65 14.25 0.79
CA PRO A 17 9.10 14.31 0.94
C PRO A 17 9.59 13.89 2.33
N MET A 18 8.89 14.28 3.40
CA MET A 18 9.27 13.92 4.77
C MET A 18 9.12 12.41 5.02
N THR A 19 8.00 11.82 4.60
CA THR A 19 7.76 10.37 4.66
C THR A 19 8.81 9.62 3.85
N ALA A 20 9.11 10.05 2.63
CA ALA A 20 10.11 9.43 1.76
C ALA A 20 11.51 9.38 2.39
N ALA A 21 11.92 10.48 3.05
CA ALA A 21 13.20 10.58 3.72
C ALA A 21 13.30 9.60 4.91
N ILE A 22 12.25 9.53 5.73
CA ILE A 22 12.19 8.62 6.89
C ILE A 22 12.12 7.16 6.43
N PHE A 23 11.24 6.86 5.46
CA PHE A 23 11.07 5.52 4.88
C PHE A 23 12.39 4.91 4.46
N SER A 24 13.20 5.68 3.73
CA SER A 24 14.45 5.19 3.16
C SER A 24 15.49 4.85 4.23
N MET A 25 15.40 5.44 5.42
CA MET A 25 16.28 5.12 6.55
C MET A 25 15.77 3.93 7.35
N GLU A 26 14.45 3.77 7.47
CA GLU A 26 13.81 2.74 8.28
C GLU A 26 13.72 1.40 7.55
N VAL A 27 13.40 1.40 6.26
CA VAL A 27 13.16 0.17 5.47
C VAL A 27 14.42 -0.64 5.19
N VAL A 28 15.59 0.00 5.25
CA VAL A 28 16.88 -0.67 4.95
C VAL A 28 17.30 -1.60 6.08
N SER A 29 17.07 -1.19 7.33
CA SER A 29 17.47 -1.92 8.54
C SER A 29 16.39 -1.79 9.59
N VAL A 30 15.57 -2.85 9.74
CA VAL A 30 14.51 -2.88 10.76
C VAL A 30 15.11 -2.65 12.15
N GLY A 31 14.63 -1.61 12.84
CA GLY A 31 15.07 -1.25 14.20
C GLY A 31 16.32 -0.35 14.27
N ILE A 32 16.91 0.07 13.15
CA ILE A 32 18.07 0.97 13.12
C ILE A 32 17.74 2.19 12.26
N MET A 33 17.84 3.39 12.85
CA MET A 33 17.70 4.65 12.12
C MET A 33 19.09 5.25 11.82
N HIS A 34 19.41 5.39 10.54
CA HIS A 34 20.67 5.98 10.08
C HIS A 34 20.61 7.52 10.09
N TYR A 35 20.69 8.13 11.27
CA TYR A 35 20.56 9.59 11.44
C TYR A 35 21.53 10.43 10.61
N SER A 36 22.73 9.91 10.29
CA SER A 36 23.67 10.59 9.39
C SER A 36 23.14 10.77 7.97
N ALA A 37 22.17 9.96 7.56
CA ALA A 37 21.51 10.05 6.26
C ALA A 37 20.30 10.99 6.25
N LEU A 38 19.84 11.50 7.41
CA LEU A 38 18.62 12.33 7.50
C LEU A 38 18.71 13.58 6.61
N VAL A 39 19.70 14.43 6.85
CA VAL A 39 19.90 15.68 6.09
C VAL A 39 20.01 15.41 4.58
N PRO A 40 20.90 14.53 4.09
CA PRO A 40 21.00 14.29 2.65
C PRO A 40 19.76 13.61 2.05
N CYS A 41 18.99 12.81 2.79
CA CYS A 41 17.74 12.20 2.30
C CYS A 41 16.61 13.24 2.23
N VAL A 42 16.50 14.13 3.20
CA VAL A 42 15.53 15.24 3.20
C VAL A 42 15.82 16.20 2.04
N VAL A 43 17.07 16.60 1.84
CA VAL A 43 17.44 17.47 0.71
C VAL A 43 17.12 16.79 -0.63
N ALA A 44 17.48 15.52 -0.79
CA ALA A 44 17.21 14.78 -2.02
C ALA A 44 15.70 14.62 -2.31
N SER A 45 14.90 14.31 -1.28
CA SER A 45 13.43 14.17 -1.41
C SER A 45 12.74 15.49 -1.73
N LEU A 46 13.17 16.61 -1.12
CA LEU A 46 12.62 17.94 -1.41
C LEU A 46 12.94 18.39 -2.85
N ILE A 47 14.18 18.19 -3.31
CA ILE A 47 14.57 18.51 -4.69
C ILE A 47 13.76 17.67 -5.68
N ALA A 48 13.63 16.36 -5.44
CA ALA A 48 12.86 15.47 -6.31
C ALA A 48 11.37 15.84 -6.34
N HIS A 49 10.80 16.24 -5.20
CA HIS A 49 9.42 16.72 -5.13
C HIS A 49 9.24 18.02 -5.93
N GLY A 50 10.16 18.98 -5.80
CA GLY A 50 10.13 20.22 -6.57
C GLY A 50 10.17 19.96 -8.08
N ILE A 51 11.05 19.06 -8.53
CA ILE A 51 11.13 18.66 -9.95
C ILE A 51 9.84 17.99 -10.41
N ALA A 52 9.24 17.12 -9.57
CA ALA A 52 7.98 16.46 -9.90
C ALA A 52 6.84 17.47 -10.08
N LEU A 53 6.74 18.46 -9.18
CA LEU A 53 5.75 19.54 -9.27
C LEU A 53 5.96 20.41 -10.52
N GLU A 54 7.19 20.80 -10.83
CA GLU A 54 7.50 21.56 -12.06
C GLU A 54 7.19 20.75 -13.33
N SER A 55 7.28 19.43 -13.25
CA SER A 55 6.93 18.51 -14.36
C SER A 55 5.42 18.25 -14.47
N GLY A 56 4.59 18.86 -13.61
CA GLY A 56 3.14 18.69 -13.61
C GLY A 56 2.64 17.40 -12.97
N ILE A 57 3.48 16.71 -12.18
CA ILE A 57 3.07 15.52 -11.43
C ILE A 57 2.36 15.99 -10.16
N ALA A 58 1.04 15.82 -10.13
CA ALA A 58 0.23 16.16 -8.97
C ALA A 58 0.53 15.20 -7.79
N SER A 59 0.49 15.73 -6.58
CA SER A 59 0.57 14.91 -5.36
C SER A 59 -0.81 14.36 -5.02
N GLU A 60 -0.87 13.08 -4.71
CA GLU A 60 -2.10 12.43 -4.25
C GLU A 60 -2.40 12.89 -2.82
N ALA A 61 -3.50 13.61 -2.63
CA ALA A 61 -3.94 14.11 -1.33
C ALA A 61 -5.35 13.65 -1.04
N PHE A 62 -5.52 12.91 0.05
CA PHE A 62 -6.82 12.40 0.49
C PHE A 62 -7.35 13.26 1.64
N VAL A 63 -8.59 13.74 1.50
CA VAL A 63 -9.25 14.56 2.53
C VAL A 63 -9.95 13.64 3.52
N ILE A 64 -9.67 13.85 4.82
CA ILE A 64 -10.39 13.20 5.91
C ILE A 64 -11.53 14.13 6.31
N TRP A 65 -12.76 13.71 6.02
CA TRP A 65 -13.95 14.56 6.20
C TRP A 65 -14.36 14.73 7.65
N GLU A 66 -14.25 13.66 8.44
CA GLU A 66 -14.69 13.67 9.83
C GLU A 66 -13.62 13.10 10.75
N ILE A 67 -13.13 13.94 11.67
CA ILE A 67 -12.19 13.56 12.71
C ILE A 67 -12.95 13.54 14.05
N PRO A 68 -13.42 12.37 14.52
CA PRO A 68 -14.12 12.26 15.79
C PRO A 68 -13.22 12.65 16.97
N VAL A 69 -13.81 13.26 17.99
CA VAL A 69 -13.10 13.69 19.20
C VAL A 69 -12.49 12.48 19.91
N PHE A 70 -11.25 12.61 20.35
CA PHE A 70 -10.53 11.54 21.03
C PHE A 70 -11.15 11.21 22.40
N HIS A 71 -11.76 10.03 22.49
CA HIS A 71 -12.34 9.46 23.71
C HIS A 71 -11.89 8.00 23.87
N MET A 72 -12.09 7.43 25.05
CA MET A 72 -11.76 6.02 25.33
C MET A 72 -12.39 5.05 24.31
N ARG A 73 -13.64 5.30 23.90
CA ARG A 73 -14.32 4.50 22.86
C ARG A 73 -13.56 4.53 21.53
N THR A 74 -13.17 5.73 21.07
CA THR A 74 -12.39 5.93 19.85
C THR A 74 -11.04 5.22 19.92
N ALA A 75 -10.34 5.32 21.06
CA ALA A 75 -9.08 4.64 21.26
C ALA A 75 -9.21 3.11 21.15
N VAL A 76 -10.24 2.53 21.76
CA VAL A 76 -10.52 1.08 21.69
C VAL A 76 -10.83 0.65 20.26
N ILE A 77 -11.71 1.37 19.54
CA ILE A 77 -12.07 1.05 18.16
C ILE A 77 -10.84 1.08 17.23
N ILE A 78 -10.02 2.13 17.34
CA ILE A 78 -8.79 2.26 16.53
C ILE A 78 -7.78 1.16 16.88
N SER A 79 -7.66 0.80 18.17
CA SER A 79 -6.76 -0.28 18.60
C SER A 79 -7.18 -1.63 18.02
N VAL A 80 -8.49 -1.91 17.99
CA VAL A 80 -9.05 -3.11 17.37
C VAL A 80 -8.79 -3.11 15.86
N LEU A 81 -9.02 -1.98 15.17
CA LEU A 81 -8.71 -1.83 13.76
C LEU A 81 -7.22 -2.11 13.47
N ALA A 82 -6.31 -1.58 14.28
CA ALA A 82 -4.87 -1.79 14.12
C ALA A 82 -4.48 -3.27 14.23
N VAL A 83 -5.07 -4.02 15.18
CA VAL A 83 -4.84 -5.47 15.32
C VAL A 83 -5.30 -6.22 14.07
N PHE A 84 -6.47 -5.88 13.53
CA PHE A 84 -6.95 -6.48 12.30
C PHE A 84 -6.09 -6.11 11.09
N CYS A 85 -5.64 -4.86 10.99
CA CYS A 85 -4.74 -4.42 9.93
C CYS A 85 -3.39 -5.16 9.98
N ALA A 86 -2.86 -5.44 11.18
CA ALA A 86 -1.68 -6.29 11.35
C ALA A 86 -1.92 -7.73 10.88
N LEU A 87 -3.12 -8.29 11.10
CA LEU A 87 -3.47 -9.60 10.57
C LEU A 87 -3.54 -9.58 9.03
N VAL A 88 -4.13 -8.52 8.46
CA VAL A 88 -4.24 -8.33 7.00
C VAL A 88 -2.86 -8.17 6.37
N SER A 89 -1.94 -7.43 6.97
CA SER A 89 -0.57 -7.28 6.46
C SER A 89 0.18 -8.62 6.48
N VAL A 90 0.05 -9.41 7.54
CA VAL A 90 0.62 -10.77 7.61
C VAL A 90 0.03 -11.67 6.53
N LEU A 91 -1.29 -11.64 6.35
CA LEU A 91 -1.98 -12.40 5.30
C LEU A 91 -1.45 -12.00 3.91
N PHE A 92 -1.35 -10.72 3.62
CA PHE A 92 -0.84 -10.20 2.35
C PHE A 92 0.59 -10.68 2.08
N CYS A 93 1.50 -10.50 3.04
CA CYS A 93 2.88 -10.96 2.96
C CYS A 93 2.98 -12.49 2.73
N VAL A 94 2.16 -13.28 3.42
CA VAL A 94 2.12 -14.75 3.24
C VAL A 94 1.60 -15.12 1.86
N MET A 95 0.56 -14.44 1.37
CA MET A 95 0.01 -14.68 0.02
C MET A 95 1.03 -14.39 -1.06
N LEU A 96 1.75 -13.27 -0.99
CA LEU A 96 2.80 -12.93 -1.96
C LEU A 96 3.87 -14.02 -2.01
N ARG A 97 4.46 -14.37 -0.86
CA ARG A 97 5.52 -15.40 -0.77
C ARG A 97 5.06 -16.79 -1.19
N ARG A 98 3.85 -17.20 -0.77
CA ARG A 98 3.31 -18.51 -1.15
C ARG A 98 3.06 -18.59 -2.64
N THR A 99 2.51 -17.54 -3.23
CA THR A 99 2.16 -17.52 -4.65
C THR A 99 3.44 -17.56 -5.50
N GLU A 100 4.45 -16.78 -5.15
CA GLU A 100 5.78 -16.84 -5.77
C GLU A 100 6.36 -18.27 -5.70
N HIS A 101 6.34 -18.90 -4.53
CA HIS A 101 6.83 -20.26 -4.37
C HIS A 101 6.05 -21.29 -5.20
N LEU A 102 4.71 -21.17 -5.25
CA LEU A 102 3.86 -22.02 -6.09
C LEU A 102 4.21 -21.87 -7.57
N TYR A 103 4.34 -20.64 -8.08
CA TYR A 103 4.71 -20.40 -9.47
C TYR A 103 6.09 -20.97 -9.80
N HIS A 104 7.07 -20.82 -8.91
CA HIS A 104 8.39 -21.41 -9.09
C HIS A 104 8.37 -22.95 -9.11
N LYS A 105 7.48 -23.57 -8.30
CA LYS A 105 7.32 -25.02 -8.24
C LYS A 105 6.59 -25.59 -9.46
N LEU A 106 5.52 -24.93 -9.92
CA LEU A 106 4.70 -25.34 -11.06
C LEU A 106 5.39 -25.05 -12.40
N PHE A 107 6.01 -23.88 -12.54
CA PHE A 107 6.56 -23.38 -13.80
C PHE A 107 8.04 -23.01 -13.66
N LYS A 108 8.91 -23.99 -13.93
CA LYS A 108 10.37 -23.80 -13.92
C LYS A 108 10.82 -22.81 -15.00
N ASN A 109 10.20 -22.81 -16.17
CA ASN A 109 10.51 -21.89 -17.27
C ASN A 109 9.93 -20.49 -16.98
N PRO A 110 10.75 -19.42 -16.91
CA PRO A 110 10.28 -18.06 -16.65
C PRO A 110 9.23 -17.55 -17.64
N PHE A 111 9.36 -17.87 -18.93
CA PHE A 111 8.42 -17.40 -19.96
C PHE A 111 7.03 -18.02 -19.79
N LEU A 112 6.97 -19.32 -19.50
CA LEU A 112 5.71 -20.02 -19.28
C LEU A 112 5.02 -19.52 -18.01
N ARG A 113 5.79 -19.15 -16.99
CA ARG A 113 5.28 -18.59 -15.74
C ARG A 113 4.61 -17.24 -15.94
N ILE A 114 5.28 -16.32 -16.66
CA ILE A 114 4.73 -14.99 -16.97
C ILE A 114 3.47 -15.14 -17.83
N PHE A 115 3.50 -16.04 -18.82
CA PHE A 115 2.33 -16.32 -19.66
C PHE A 115 1.14 -16.87 -18.85
N ALA A 116 1.37 -17.88 -18.02
CA ALA A 116 0.34 -18.45 -17.16
C ALA A 116 -0.22 -17.42 -16.17
N GLY A 117 0.64 -16.60 -15.57
CA GLY A 117 0.22 -15.51 -14.69
C GLY A 117 -0.64 -14.47 -15.39
N GLY A 118 -0.23 -14.05 -16.60
CA GLY A 118 -1.03 -13.14 -17.43
C GLY A 118 -2.40 -13.72 -17.77
N CYS A 119 -2.47 -14.99 -18.19
CA CYS A 119 -3.73 -15.67 -18.45
C CYS A 119 -4.63 -15.74 -17.21
N LEU A 120 -4.06 -16.01 -16.03
CA LEU A 120 -4.81 -16.04 -14.77
C LEU A 120 -5.37 -14.67 -14.39
N VAL A 121 -4.58 -13.60 -14.49
CA VAL A 121 -5.05 -12.23 -14.21
C VAL A 121 -6.14 -11.81 -15.21
N VAL A 122 -5.98 -12.14 -16.49
CA VAL A 122 -7.01 -11.87 -17.51
C VAL A 122 -8.30 -12.64 -17.21
N ALA A 123 -8.20 -13.92 -16.89
CA ALA A 123 -9.36 -14.74 -16.52
C ALA A 123 -10.08 -14.18 -15.28
N LEU A 124 -9.34 -13.79 -14.25
CA LEU A 124 -9.92 -13.15 -13.05
C LEU A 124 -10.56 -11.81 -13.37
N THR A 125 -9.95 -11.00 -14.24
CA THR A 125 -10.54 -9.72 -14.69
C THR A 125 -11.89 -9.97 -15.36
N PHE A 126 -12.00 -10.98 -16.22
CA PHE A 126 -13.28 -11.34 -16.84
C PHE A 126 -14.32 -11.86 -15.84
N LEU A 127 -13.90 -12.62 -14.82
CA LEU A 127 -14.80 -13.13 -13.78
C LEU A 127 -15.35 -12.03 -12.87
N VAL A 128 -14.51 -11.05 -12.52
CA VAL A 128 -14.94 -9.87 -11.75
C VAL A 128 -15.81 -8.94 -12.60
N GLY A 129 -15.55 -8.87 -13.90
CA GLY A 129 -16.28 -8.05 -14.85
C GLY A 129 -15.86 -6.57 -14.86
N ASN A 130 -14.82 -6.20 -14.12
CA ASN A 130 -14.25 -4.85 -14.09
C ASN A 130 -12.72 -4.89 -13.97
N GLN A 131 -12.08 -3.72 -14.08
CA GLN A 131 -10.62 -3.57 -14.03
C GLN A 131 -10.12 -2.88 -12.75
N ASP A 132 -10.99 -2.67 -11.75
CA ASP A 132 -10.72 -1.86 -10.56
C ASP A 132 -9.53 -2.40 -9.74
N TYR A 133 -9.34 -3.71 -9.78
CA TYR A 133 -8.25 -4.40 -9.06
C TYR A 133 -6.96 -4.49 -9.88
N ASN A 134 -6.98 -4.15 -11.17
CA ASN A 134 -5.81 -4.15 -12.04
C ASN A 134 -4.94 -2.92 -11.80
N GLY A 135 -3.63 -3.07 -11.95
CA GLY A 135 -2.66 -1.97 -11.77
C GLY A 135 -2.60 -1.44 -10.34
N ALA A 136 -2.31 -0.14 -10.19
CA ALA A 136 -2.12 0.52 -8.89
C ALA A 136 -3.45 0.63 -8.09
N GLY A 137 -4.53 1.05 -8.74
CA GLY A 137 -5.85 1.18 -8.12
C GLY A 137 -6.06 2.43 -7.26
N MET A 138 -5.26 3.49 -7.45
CA MET A 138 -5.38 4.73 -6.66
C MET A 138 -6.75 5.41 -6.78
N HIS A 139 -7.39 5.33 -7.95
CA HIS A 139 -8.77 5.83 -8.15
C HIS A 139 -9.77 5.20 -7.18
N MET A 140 -9.64 3.90 -6.87
CA MET A 140 -10.51 3.25 -5.89
C MET A 140 -10.20 3.68 -4.46
N VAL A 141 -8.93 4.00 -4.16
CA VAL A 141 -8.56 4.50 -2.84
C VAL A 141 -9.31 5.79 -2.53
N GLU A 142 -9.42 6.69 -3.50
CA GLU A 142 -10.23 7.91 -3.39
C GLU A 142 -11.70 7.60 -3.04
N HIS A 143 -12.32 6.63 -3.73
CA HIS A 143 -13.69 6.20 -3.44
C HIS A 143 -13.85 5.60 -2.02
N TYR A 144 -12.81 4.99 -1.48
CA TYR A 144 -12.82 4.50 -0.10
C TYR A 144 -12.81 5.63 0.93
N PHE A 145 -12.13 6.75 0.63
CA PHE A 145 -12.18 7.95 1.47
C PHE A 145 -13.58 8.61 1.46
N GLU A 146 -14.35 8.43 0.40
CA GLU A 146 -15.76 8.82 0.30
C GLU A 146 -16.72 7.85 1.03
N GLY A 147 -16.23 6.71 1.50
CA GLY A 147 -17.00 5.72 2.26
C GLY A 147 -17.68 4.62 1.42
N SER A 148 -17.39 4.54 0.12
CA SER A 148 -17.94 3.52 -0.77
C SER A 148 -16.96 2.36 -0.94
N VAL A 149 -17.26 1.18 -0.38
CA VAL A 149 -16.40 0.00 -0.50
C VAL A 149 -17.20 -1.29 -0.69
N ARG A 150 -16.68 -2.18 -1.54
CA ARG A 150 -17.18 -3.55 -1.66
C ARG A 150 -16.47 -4.43 -0.61
N PRO A 151 -17.18 -5.25 0.19
CA PRO A 151 -16.57 -6.05 1.25
C PRO A 151 -15.42 -6.94 0.78
N GLU A 152 -15.52 -7.47 -0.44
CA GLU A 152 -14.53 -8.35 -1.05
C GLU A 152 -13.30 -7.61 -1.63
N ALA A 153 -13.32 -6.27 -1.71
CA ALA A 153 -12.33 -5.50 -2.46
C ALA A 153 -10.90 -5.67 -1.96
N PHE A 154 -10.70 -5.69 -0.63
CA PHE A 154 -9.36 -5.87 -0.05
C PHE A 154 -8.80 -7.26 -0.41
N LEU A 155 -9.61 -8.31 -0.31
CA LEU A 155 -9.20 -9.69 -0.60
C LEU A 155 -8.92 -9.89 -2.09
N LEU A 156 -9.78 -9.35 -2.96
CA LEU A 156 -9.56 -9.38 -4.41
C LEU A 156 -8.25 -8.69 -4.78
N LYS A 157 -7.97 -7.49 -4.24
CA LYS A 157 -6.69 -6.81 -4.52
C LYS A 157 -5.49 -7.64 -4.08
N MET A 158 -5.55 -8.28 -2.91
CA MET A 158 -4.47 -9.17 -2.44
C MET A 158 -4.25 -10.34 -3.41
N VAL A 159 -5.31 -10.97 -3.90
CA VAL A 159 -5.23 -12.09 -4.85
C VAL A 159 -4.63 -11.63 -6.19
N PHE A 160 -5.15 -10.56 -6.79
CA PHE A 160 -4.65 -10.03 -8.06
C PHE A 160 -3.18 -9.64 -7.97
N THR A 161 -2.78 -8.99 -6.88
CA THR A 161 -1.40 -8.58 -6.66
C THR A 161 -0.48 -9.78 -6.46
N ALA A 162 -0.88 -10.76 -5.65
CA ALA A 162 -0.09 -11.97 -5.42
C ALA A 162 0.10 -12.80 -6.68
N LEU A 163 -0.93 -12.91 -7.52
CA LEU A 163 -0.83 -13.61 -8.79
C LEU A 163 0.05 -12.87 -9.80
N THR A 164 -0.01 -11.54 -9.83
CA THR A 164 0.78 -10.70 -10.73
C THR A 164 2.26 -10.73 -10.33
N ILE A 165 2.59 -10.38 -9.08
CA ILE A 165 3.97 -10.34 -8.60
C ILE A 165 4.56 -11.76 -8.54
N GLY A 166 3.79 -12.75 -8.05
CA GLY A 166 4.24 -14.14 -7.97
C GLY A 166 4.55 -14.77 -9.33
N ALA A 167 3.92 -14.32 -10.41
CA ALA A 167 4.24 -14.76 -11.77
C ALA A 167 5.56 -14.16 -12.31
N GLY A 168 6.09 -13.12 -11.66
CA GLY A 168 7.33 -12.45 -12.01
C GLY A 168 7.16 -11.12 -12.74
N PHE A 169 5.95 -10.54 -12.78
CA PHE A 169 5.77 -9.18 -13.28
C PHE A 169 6.48 -8.18 -12.37
N LYS A 170 7.19 -7.23 -12.98
CA LYS A 170 7.91 -6.19 -12.25
C LYS A 170 6.92 -5.13 -11.77
N GLY A 171 6.87 -4.94 -10.45
CA GLY A 171 6.04 -3.95 -9.79
C GLY A 171 6.37 -3.93 -8.30
N GLY A 172 5.97 -2.85 -7.63
CA GLY A 172 6.07 -2.74 -6.17
C GLY A 172 4.80 -3.24 -5.47
N GLU A 173 4.96 -3.72 -4.25
CA GLU A 173 3.85 -4.12 -3.37
C GLU A 173 3.32 -2.98 -2.47
N ILE A 174 3.96 -1.81 -2.53
CA ILE A 174 3.63 -0.62 -1.73
C ILE A 174 2.23 -0.06 -2.06
N VAL A 175 1.94 0.19 -3.33
CA VAL A 175 0.62 0.75 -3.70
C VAL A 175 -0.51 -0.27 -3.48
N PRO A 176 -0.32 -1.57 -3.79
CA PRO A 176 -1.30 -2.59 -3.41
C PRO A 176 -1.54 -2.72 -1.89
N SER A 177 -0.53 -2.50 -1.05
CA SER A 177 -0.73 -2.53 0.41
C SER A 177 -1.54 -1.32 0.89
N PHE A 178 -1.31 -0.13 0.31
CA PHE A 178 -2.18 1.03 0.52
C PHE A 178 -3.63 0.76 0.13
N PHE A 179 -3.87 0.22 -1.08
CA PHE A 179 -5.21 -0.13 -1.53
C PHE A 179 -5.89 -1.12 -0.59
N THR A 180 -5.19 -2.19 -0.23
CA THR A 180 -5.73 -3.26 0.62
C THR A 180 -6.07 -2.72 2.00
N GLY A 181 -5.19 -1.90 2.58
CA GLY A 181 -5.42 -1.23 3.86
C GLY A 181 -6.56 -0.23 3.81
N ALA A 182 -6.63 0.60 2.78
CA ALA A 182 -7.71 1.57 2.57
C ALA A 182 -9.07 0.87 2.43
N ALA A 183 -9.16 -0.16 1.59
CA ALA A 183 -10.39 -0.93 1.41
C ALA A 183 -10.83 -1.62 2.72
N PHE A 184 -9.91 -2.26 3.43
CA PHE A 184 -10.21 -2.91 4.70
C PHE A 184 -10.61 -1.90 5.79
N GLY A 185 -9.91 -0.78 5.88
CA GLY A 185 -10.22 0.31 6.79
C GLY A 185 -11.59 0.92 6.53
N CYS A 186 -11.92 1.20 5.27
CA CYS A 186 -13.25 1.69 4.88
C CYS A 186 -14.35 0.68 5.24
N LEU A 187 -14.12 -0.60 4.99
CA LEU A 187 -15.08 -1.67 5.32
C LEU A 187 -15.31 -1.74 6.84
N PHE A 188 -14.24 -1.64 7.62
CA PHE A 188 -14.35 -1.61 9.07
C PHE A 188 -15.13 -0.37 9.55
N GLY A 189 -14.83 0.81 8.99
CA GLY A 189 -15.50 2.06 9.35
C GLY A 189 -17.00 2.03 9.02
N THR A 190 -17.37 1.49 7.85
CA THR A 190 -18.78 1.31 7.44
C THR A 190 -19.51 0.28 8.30
N ILE A 191 -18.88 -0.83 8.69
CA ILE A 191 -19.49 -1.84 9.59
C ILE A 191 -19.67 -1.32 11.01
N THR A 192 -18.75 -0.48 11.48
CA THR A 192 -18.76 0.04 12.86
C THR A 192 -19.48 1.39 12.99
N ASP A 193 -20.04 1.91 11.90
CA ASP A 193 -20.59 3.27 11.80
C ASP A 193 -19.62 4.33 12.36
N PHE A 194 -18.33 4.16 12.11
CA PHE A 194 -17.26 5.03 12.59
C PHE A 194 -16.51 5.61 11.39
N SER A 195 -16.41 6.95 11.32
CA SER A 195 -15.81 7.75 10.22
C SER A 195 -15.03 6.91 9.19
N PRO A 196 -15.67 6.50 8.08
CA PRO A 196 -15.05 5.65 7.07
C PRO A 196 -13.76 6.26 6.52
N SER A 197 -13.72 7.58 6.33
CA SER A 197 -12.55 8.32 5.89
C SER A 197 -11.35 8.18 6.84
N LEU A 198 -11.58 8.26 8.16
CA LEU A 198 -10.52 8.10 9.17
C LEU A 198 -10.05 6.64 9.24
N CYS A 199 -10.97 5.67 9.26
CA CYS A 199 -10.59 4.26 9.25
C CYS A 199 -9.85 3.86 7.96
N THR A 200 -10.21 4.44 6.82
CA THR A 200 -9.50 4.25 5.54
C THR A 200 -8.06 4.73 5.65
N ALA A 201 -7.84 5.95 6.18
CA ALA A 201 -6.49 6.48 6.40
C ALA A 201 -5.67 5.59 7.36
N ILE A 202 -6.26 5.20 8.49
CA ILE A 202 -5.59 4.34 9.48
C ILE A 202 -5.28 2.98 8.87
N GLY A 203 -6.21 2.37 8.14
CA GLY A 203 -6.02 1.09 7.48
C GLY A 203 -4.93 1.13 6.43
N MET A 204 -4.91 2.17 5.59
CA MET A 204 -3.87 2.41 4.58
C MET A 204 -2.48 2.47 5.21
N ILE A 205 -2.30 3.28 6.25
CA ILE A 205 -1.00 3.48 6.91
C ILE A 205 -0.58 2.23 7.71
N SER A 206 -1.50 1.63 8.47
CA SER A 206 -1.18 0.48 9.33
C SER A 206 -0.86 -0.80 8.57
N VAL A 207 -1.58 -1.09 7.48
CA VAL A 207 -1.25 -2.25 6.62
C VAL A 207 0.09 -2.01 5.93
N PHE A 208 0.36 -0.81 5.43
CA PHE A 208 1.66 -0.46 4.86
C PHE A 208 2.79 -0.65 5.87
N CYS A 209 2.67 -0.06 7.07
CA CYS A 209 3.60 -0.23 8.18
C CYS A 209 3.84 -1.72 8.51
N GLY A 210 2.78 -2.53 8.54
CA GLY A 210 2.90 -3.95 8.84
C GLY A 210 3.59 -4.76 7.73
N VAL A 211 3.48 -4.32 6.47
CA VAL A 211 4.18 -4.94 5.33
C VAL A 211 5.66 -4.55 5.31
N THR A 212 5.96 -3.27 5.53
CA THR A 212 7.32 -2.73 5.43
C THR A 212 8.14 -2.81 6.72
N ASN A 213 7.49 -3.04 7.87
CA ASN A 213 8.08 -2.92 9.21
C ASN A 213 8.64 -1.51 9.49
N CYS A 214 7.96 -0.48 8.98
CA CYS A 214 8.35 0.92 9.12
C CYS A 214 7.29 1.72 9.93
N PRO A 215 7.34 1.71 11.27
CA PRO A 215 6.35 2.39 12.11
C PRO A 215 6.42 3.92 12.15
N ILE A 216 7.57 4.54 11.85
CA ILE A 216 7.69 6.01 11.88
C ILE A 216 7.25 6.64 10.56
N THR A 217 7.37 5.88 9.47
CA THR A 217 7.09 6.29 8.09
C THR A 217 5.60 6.50 7.83
#